data_AF-A0A7S2TSV8-F1
#
_entry.id   AF-A0A7S2TSV8-F1
#
_cell.length_a   1.000
_cell.length_b   1.000
_cell.length_c   1.000
_cell.angle_alpha   90.00
_cell.angle_beta   90.00
_cell.angle_gamma   90.00
#
_symmetry.space_group_name_H-M   'P 1'
#
loop_
_entity.id
_entity.type
_entity.pdbx_description
1 polymer ?
#
loop_
_entity_poly.entity_id
_entity_poly.type
_entity_poly.pdbx_seq_one_letter_code
_entity_poly.pdbx_strand_id
1 'polypeptide(L)'
;MASDTSSSRKRKREEAGASEDDIKKLVTDMVFEDEDGINYKVKSHKILDSERGDRYAGAFPSLRGGTLVGCVCTKEEDEDDDDGDAKAAETLVEHVVVVKGSEKKGPGSTGENGKPFVATPFFTECKISYEPVSPAQLVEYRFDEADTWHLGVSTRASLEMFRRTKFSVWKDLLMKTQCSATLRSLLGLGPITRLFDRFALPTPETDKKFYETKDDNGKTIHIPHPVAALRVWNAATQAYDPIKAHLEGAPESKEEVDAFWAKTLADLREAHGKETIDKLLKEGVERFKDLRTQAKK
;
A
#
# COMPACT_ATOMS: atom_id res chain seq x y z
N MET A 1 32.12 -12.82 -39.20
CA MET A 1 32.50 -13.57 -37.99
C MET A 1 33.39 -12.68 -37.15
N ALA A 2 32.82 -12.01 -36.15
CA ALA A 2 33.57 -11.31 -35.11
C ALA A 2 32.79 -11.53 -33.82
N SER A 3 33.33 -12.39 -32.97
CA SER A 3 32.80 -12.80 -31.68
C SER A 3 33.19 -11.78 -30.63
N ASP A 4 32.25 -10.93 -30.24
CA ASP A 4 32.45 -9.93 -29.19
C ASP A 4 32.00 -10.52 -27.83
N THR A 5 32.92 -11.20 -27.16
CA THR A 5 32.75 -11.71 -25.80
C THR A 5 32.89 -10.56 -24.80
N SER A 6 31.83 -9.75 -24.66
CA SER A 6 31.68 -8.81 -23.55
C SER A 6 31.42 -9.58 -22.25
N SER A 7 32.51 -10.04 -21.63
CA SER A 7 32.54 -10.61 -20.29
C SER A 7 32.23 -9.50 -19.27
N SER A 8 30.96 -9.35 -18.92
CA SER A 8 30.49 -8.48 -17.85
C SER A 8 31.00 -9.01 -16.51
N ARG A 9 32.15 -8.50 -16.05
CA ARG A 9 32.65 -8.67 -14.67
C ARG A 9 31.64 -8.06 -13.70
N LYS A 10 30.68 -8.87 -13.23
CA LYS A 10 29.87 -8.59 -12.03
C LYS A 10 30.83 -8.54 -10.84
N ARG A 11 31.42 -7.37 -10.58
CA ARG A 11 32.11 -7.11 -9.31
C ARG A 11 31.04 -7.16 -8.22
N LYS A 12 30.97 -8.29 -7.52
CA LYS A 12 30.21 -8.45 -6.29
C LYS A 12 30.84 -7.50 -5.28
N ARG A 13 30.33 -6.27 -5.23
CA ARG A 13 30.71 -5.30 -4.22
C ARG A 13 30.08 -5.82 -2.93
N GLU A 14 30.83 -6.60 -2.17
CA GLU A 14 30.53 -6.83 -0.76
C GLU A 14 30.64 -5.47 -0.09
N GLU A 15 29.52 -4.74 -0.06
CA GLU A 15 29.41 -3.57 0.79
C GLU A 15 29.49 -4.09 2.22
N ALA A 16 30.57 -3.74 2.92
CA ALA A 16 30.79 -4.07 4.31
C ALA A 16 29.63 -3.48 5.15
N GLY A 17 28.60 -4.31 5.37
CA GLY A 17 27.48 -3.97 6.24
C GLY A 17 27.93 -3.85 7.68
N ALA A 18 27.12 -3.17 8.50
CA ALA A 18 27.31 -3.18 9.95
C ALA A 18 27.19 -4.63 10.45
N SER A 19 28.00 -5.00 11.45
CA SER A 19 27.81 -6.28 12.13
C SER A 19 26.47 -6.27 12.88
N GLU A 20 25.91 -7.45 13.14
CA GLU A 20 24.65 -7.57 13.89
C GLU A 20 24.78 -6.98 15.30
N ASP A 21 25.94 -7.11 15.93
CA ASP A 21 26.23 -6.50 17.24
C ASP A 21 26.28 -4.97 17.18
N ASP A 22 26.83 -4.39 16.11
CA ASP A 22 26.82 -2.94 15.90
C ASP A 22 25.40 -2.42 15.71
N ILE A 23 24.59 -3.13 14.90
CA ILE A 23 23.18 -2.80 14.69
C ILE A 23 22.44 -2.85 16.00
N LYS A 24 22.60 -3.93 16.78
CA LYS A 24 21.97 -4.10 18.08
C LYS A 24 22.27 -2.93 19.02
N LYS A 25 23.53 -2.52 19.13
CA LYS A 25 23.92 -1.36 19.95
C LYS A 25 23.28 -0.06 19.47
N LEU A 26 23.17 0.14 18.17
CA LEU A 26 22.59 1.35 17.59
C LEU A 26 21.08 1.46 17.83
N VAL A 27 20.36 0.35 17.83
CA VAL A 27 18.89 0.36 17.85
C VAL A 27 18.28 0.11 19.23
N THR A 28 18.99 -0.53 20.16
CA THR A 28 18.41 -0.92 21.48
C THR A 28 18.02 0.29 22.33
N ASP A 29 18.81 1.37 22.28
CA ASP A 29 18.59 2.57 23.09
C ASP A 29 17.76 3.63 22.35
N MET A 30 17.21 3.30 21.18
CA MET A 30 16.35 4.22 20.44
C MET A 30 15.00 4.36 21.12
N VAL A 31 14.54 5.61 21.19
CA VAL A 31 13.18 5.97 21.57
C VAL A 31 12.50 6.56 20.34
N PHE A 32 11.29 6.12 20.07
CA PHE A 32 10.45 6.70 19.02
C PHE A 32 9.37 7.55 19.69
N GLU A 33 9.00 8.65 19.05
CA GLU A 33 7.96 9.56 19.54
C GLU A 33 6.89 9.65 18.45
N ASP A 34 5.62 9.55 18.82
CA ASP A 34 4.51 9.82 17.89
C ASP A 34 4.12 11.31 17.88
N GLU A 35 3.06 11.65 17.15
CA GLU A 35 2.61 13.03 17.00
C GLU A 35 2.04 13.66 18.28
N ASP A 36 1.65 12.82 19.26
CA ASP A 36 1.14 13.24 20.55
C ASP A 36 2.25 13.34 21.61
N GLY A 37 3.51 13.11 21.23
CA GLY A 37 4.65 13.14 22.14
C GLY A 37 4.84 11.86 22.95
N ILE A 38 4.15 10.78 22.58
CA ILE A 38 4.18 9.52 23.32
C ILE A 38 5.41 8.73 22.90
N ASN A 39 6.18 8.31 23.90
CA ASN A 39 7.40 7.55 23.69
C ASN A 39 7.13 6.05 23.50
N TYR A 40 7.88 5.45 22.58
CA TYR A 40 7.91 4.01 22.34
C TYR A 40 9.33 3.48 22.57
N LYS A 41 9.44 2.50 23.46
CA LYS A 41 10.69 1.79 23.77
C LYS A 41 10.85 0.56 22.90
N VAL A 42 12.06 0.35 22.38
CA VAL A 42 12.42 -0.87 21.65
C VAL A 42 12.41 -2.06 22.60
N LYS A 43 11.56 -3.05 22.30
CA LYS A 43 11.54 -4.35 22.98
C LYS A 43 12.42 -5.37 22.30
N SER A 44 12.38 -5.39 20.98
CA SER A 44 13.17 -6.31 20.16
C SER A 44 13.44 -5.70 18.80
N HIS A 45 14.45 -6.23 18.11
CA HIS A 45 14.79 -5.79 16.76
C HIS A 45 15.20 -6.99 15.91
N LYS A 46 15.02 -6.87 14.60
CA LYS A 46 15.41 -7.90 13.64
C LYS A 46 15.78 -7.24 12.30
N ILE A 47 16.86 -7.71 11.68
CA ILE A 47 17.16 -7.36 10.29
C ILE A 47 16.02 -7.90 9.43
N LEU A 48 15.43 -7.05 8.59
CA LEU A 48 14.32 -7.45 7.73
C LEU A 48 14.78 -8.52 6.74
N ASP A 49 13.89 -9.48 6.44
CA ASP A 49 14.14 -10.42 5.36
C ASP A 49 14.25 -9.68 4.02
N SER A 50 14.93 -10.31 3.06
CA SER A 50 15.23 -9.67 1.77
C SER A 50 13.96 -9.28 1.00
N GLU A 51 12.91 -10.11 1.04
CA GLU A 51 11.68 -9.85 0.30
C GLU A 51 10.97 -8.59 0.83
N ARG A 52 10.83 -8.49 2.15
CA ARG A 52 10.22 -7.34 2.82
C ARG A 52 11.08 -6.09 2.70
N GLY A 53 12.40 -6.24 2.84
CA GLY A 53 13.36 -5.15 2.63
C GLY A 53 13.33 -4.60 1.21
N ASP A 54 13.28 -5.48 0.19
CA ASP A 54 13.19 -5.11 -1.22
C ASP A 54 11.87 -4.40 -1.53
N ARG A 55 10.74 -4.85 -0.95
CA ARG A 55 9.45 -4.14 -1.07
C ARG A 55 9.55 -2.70 -0.55
N TYR A 56 10.11 -2.51 0.64
CA TYR A 56 10.23 -1.18 1.24
C TYR A 56 11.20 -0.29 0.46
N ALA A 57 12.36 -0.81 0.06
CA ALA A 57 13.34 -0.07 -0.75
C ALA A 57 12.87 0.19 -2.20
N GLY A 58 11.97 -0.64 -2.71
CA GLY A 58 11.24 -0.45 -3.95
C GLY A 58 10.31 0.76 -3.88
N ALA A 59 9.51 0.84 -2.81
CA ALA A 59 8.59 1.95 -2.56
C ALA A 59 9.29 3.25 -2.13
N PHE A 60 10.38 3.14 -1.37
CA PHE A 60 11.11 4.27 -0.80
C PHE A 60 12.59 4.23 -1.18
N PRO A 61 13.01 4.93 -2.25
CA PRO A 61 14.39 4.93 -2.71
C PRO A 61 15.42 5.37 -1.66
N SER A 62 15.01 6.19 -0.68
CA SER A 62 15.84 6.61 0.46
C SER A 62 16.30 5.45 1.36
N LEU A 63 15.59 4.33 1.36
CA LEU A 63 15.95 3.13 2.12
C LEU A 63 17.05 2.30 1.46
N ARG A 64 17.35 2.54 0.17
CA ARG A 64 18.38 1.80 -0.57
C ARG A 64 19.78 2.05 0.00
N GLY A 65 20.63 1.03 -0.09
CA GLY A 65 22.04 1.08 0.35
C GLY A 65 22.23 1.11 1.87
N GLY A 66 21.21 0.73 2.64
CA GLY A 66 21.30 0.55 4.09
C GLY A 66 20.78 -0.82 4.51
N THR A 67 21.11 -1.23 5.74
CA THR A 67 20.51 -2.41 6.37
C THR A 67 19.19 -1.98 7.00
N LEU A 68 18.09 -2.63 6.64
CA LEU A 68 16.77 -2.35 7.20
C LEU A 68 16.51 -3.22 8.42
N VAL A 69 16.10 -2.60 9.51
CA VAL A 69 15.86 -3.24 10.80
C VAL A 69 14.44 -2.92 11.22
N GLY A 70 13.64 -3.94 11.51
CA GLY A 70 12.35 -3.79 12.17
C GLY A 70 12.56 -3.76 13.68
N CYS A 71 12.18 -2.66 14.32
CA CYS A 71 12.22 -2.50 15.78
C CYS A 71 10.80 -2.62 16.32
N VAL A 72 10.51 -3.72 17.04
CA VAL A 72 9.24 -3.88 17.74
C VAL A 72 9.29 -3.05 19.01
N CYS A 73 8.36 -2.13 19.12
CA CYS A 73 8.31 -1.16 20.19
C CYS A 73 6.99 -1.28 20.96
N THR A 74 7.03 -0.93 22.24
CA THR A 74 5.85 -0.77 23.07
C THR A 74 5.69 0.68 23.43
N LYS A 75 4.44 1.12 23.52
CA LYS A 75 4.10 2.42 24.09
C LYS A 75 4.52 2.43 25.56
N GLU A 76 5.17 3.52 26.00
CA GLU A 76 5.32 3.80 27.42
C GLU A 76 3.95 4.21 27.98
N GLU A 77 3.45 3.48 28.96
CA GLU A 77 2.25 3.87 29.70
C GLU A 77 2.60 5.08 30.57
N ASP A 78 1.78 6.13 30.52
CA ASP A 78 1.88 7.21 31.48
C ASP A 78 1.53 6.64 32.86
N GLU A 79 2.42 6.83 33.85
CA GLU A 79 2.29 6.25 35.19
C GLU A 79 1.00 6.67 35.95
N ASP A 80 0.24 7.61 35.39
CA ASP A 80 -0.95 8.22 36.00
C ASP A 80 -2.30 7.53 35.64
N ASP A 81 -2.32 6.57 34.71
CA ASP A 81 -3.55 5.86 34.26
C ASP A 81 -3.83 4.55 35.05
N ASP A 82 -3.67 4.55 36.38
CA ASP A 82 -3.96 3.41 37.28
C ASP A 82 -5.47 3.29 37.63
N ASP A 83 -6.34 3.50 36.63
CA ASP A 83 -7.75 3.14 36.73
C ASP A 83 -7.85 1.63 36.55
N GLY A 84 -7.94 0.88 37.66
CA GLY A 84 -7.82 -0.58 37.80
C GLY A 84 -8.78 -1.49 37.02
N ASP A 85 -9.16 -1.12 35.81
CA ASP A 85 -9.88 -1.92 34.83
C ASP A 85 -8.90 -2.66 33.91
N ALA A 86 -9.09 -3.98 33.81
CA ALA A 86 -8.42 -4.95 32.93
C ALA A 86 -7.23 -4.45 32.09
N LYS A 87 -6.00 -4.89 32.43
CA LYS A 87 -4.76 -4.70 31.63
C LYS A 87 -5.06 -4.69 30.14
N ALA A 88 -5.03 -3.50 29.53
CA ALA A 88 -5.15 -3.36 28.10
C ALA A 88 -4.10 -4.25 27.44
N ALA A 89 -4.47 -4.97 26.38
CA ALA A 89 -3.51 -5.76 25.65
C ALA A 89 -2.39 -4.83 25.17
N GLU A 90 -1.14 -5.16 25.53
CA GLU A 90 0.03 -4.37 25.16
C GLU A 90 0.04 -4.11 23.66
N THR A 91 0.02 -2.84 23.28
CA THR A 91 0.00 -2.43 21.87
C THR A 91 1.42 -2.39 21.34
N LEU A 92 1.77 -3.41 20.54
CA LEU A 92 3.06 -3.51 19.87
C LEU A 92 3.00 -2.91 18.47
N VAL A 93 3.97 -2.07 18.14
CA VAL A 93 4.16 -1.46 16.82
C VAL A 93 5.56 -1.76 16.31
N GLU A 94 5.76 -1.77 14.99
CA GLU A 94 7.09 -1.97 14.41
C GLU A 94 7.55 -0.73 13.64
N HIS A 95 8.64 -0.12 14.09
CA HIS A 95 9.30 0.98 13.41
C HIS A 95 10.44 0.46 12.54
N VAL A 96 10.49 0.88 11.27
CA VAL A 96 11.59 0.55 10.38
C VAL A 96 12.72 1.56 10.58
N VAL A 97 13.91 1.05 10.88
CA VAL A 97 15.14 1.81 11.02
C VAL A 97 16.07 1.44 9.86
N VAL A 98 16.71 2.45 9.26
CA VAL A 98 17.76 2.24 8.26
C VAL A 98 19.13 2.49 8.89
N VAL A 99 20.01 1.50 8.78
CA VAL A 99 21.40 1.59 9.26
C VAL A 99 22.34 1.78 8.06
N LYS A 100 23.03 2.91 8.02
CA LYS A 100 24.00 3.25 6.95
C LYS A 100 25.35 3.64 7.53
N GLY A 101 26.42 3.41 6.77
CA GLY A 101 27.72 3.97 7.09
C GLY A 101 27.69 5.50 6.97
N SER A 102 28.15 6.21 7.98
CA SER A 102 28.29 7.67 7.98
C SER A 102 29.46 8.09 7.10
N GLU A 103 29.26 9.12 6.28
CA GLU A 103 30.36 9.80 5.58
C GLU A 103 31.19 10.67 6.52
N LYS A 104 30.62 11.10 7.66
CA LYS A 104 31.27 11.96 8.65
C LYS A 104 31.85 11.12 9.78
N LYS A 105 33.12 11.35 10.13
CA LYS A 105 33.73 10.84 11.37
C LYS A 105 33.05 11.48 12.57
N GLY A 106 32.03 10.84 13.12
CA GLY A 106 31.44 11.15 14.42
C GLY A 106 32.10 10.33 15.55
N PRO A 107 31.95 10.76 16.81
CA PRO A 107 32.37 9.98 17.97
C PRO A 107 31.38 8.82 18.19
N GLY A 108 31.75 7.60 17.77
CA GLY A 108 30.91 6.39 17.90
C GLY A 108 31.45 5.24 17.05
N SER A 109 31.09 3.99 17.39
CA SER A 109 31.71 2.71 16.97
C SER A 109 32.41 2.73 15.60
N THR A 110 33.73 2.50 15.62
CA THR A 110 34.53 2.35 14.40
C THR A 110 34.26 1.00 13.76
N GLY A 111 33.59 0.98 12.60
CA GLY A 111 33.57 -0.23 11.75
C GLY A 111 34.96 -0.58 11.22
N GLU A 112 35.11 -1.69 10.48
CA GLU A 112 36.39 -2.18 9.93
C GLU A 112 37.18 -1.15 9.10
N ASN A 113 36.52 -0.08 8.63
CA ASN A 113 37.13 1.04 7.90
C ASN A 113 37.13 2.38 8.67
N GLY A 114 36.81 2.38 9.97
CA GLY A 114 36.83 3.56 10.84
C GLY A 114 35.74 4.61 10.58
N LYS A 115 34.68 4.27 9.82
CA LYS A 115 33.49 5.12 9.64
C LYS A 115 32.38 4.66 10.59
N PRO A 116 31.75 5.56 11.37
CA PRO A 116 30.66 5.17 12.25
C PRO A 116 29.41 4.81 11.45
N PHE A 117 28.61 3.88 11.94
CA PHE A 117 27.27 3.62 11.41
C PHE A 117 26.25 4.54 12.09
N VAL A 118 25.18 4.89 11.39
CA VAL A 118 24.06 5.69 11.90
C VAL A 118 22.77 4.93 11.65
N ALA A 119 22.00 4.74 12.72
CA ALA A 119 20.63 4.26 12.68
C ALA A 119 19.67 5.46 12.58
N THR A 120 18.74 5.43 11.63
CA THR A 120 17.76 6.51 11.43
C THR A 120 16.36 5.90 11.31
N PRO A 121 15.40 6.28 12.16
CA PRO A 121 14.00 5.93 11.96
C PRO A 121 13.53 6.40 10.58
N PHE A 122 12.74 5.57 9.90
CA PHE A 122 12.11 5.96 8.65
C PHE A 122 10.60 6.03 8.82
N PHE A 123 10.08 7.21 8.54
CA PHE A 123 8.65 7.50 8.52
C PHE A 123 8.23 7.95 7.11
N THR A 124 6.99 7.63 6.77
CA THR A 124 6.29 8.15 5.60
C THR A 124 4.93 8.68 6.01
N GLU A 125 4.14 9.18 5.06
CA GLU A 125 2.83 9.74 5.32
C GLU A 125 1.74 8.78 4.81
N CYS A 126 0.74 8.48 5.67
CA CYS A 126 -0.47 7.82 5.22
C CYS A 126 -1.28 8.76 4.30
N LYS A 127 -1.53 8.38 3.04
CA LYS A 127 -2.22 9.26 2.06
C LYS A 127 -3.71 9.50 2.32
N ILE A 128 -4.27 8.89 3.35
CA ILE A 128 -5.66 9.12 3.76
C ILE A 128 -5.72 9.93 5.06
N SER A 129 -4.99 9.54 6.11
CA SER A 129 -4.99 10.25 7.40
C SER A 129 -3.97 11.39 7.49
N TYR A 130 -2.95 11.40 6.62
CA TYR A 130 -1.79 12.31 6.65
C TYR A 130 -0.88 12.17 7.89
N GLU A 131 -1.08 11.11 8.68
CA GLU A 131 -0.26 10.82 9.86
C GLU A 131 1.10 10.23 9.46
N PRO A 132 2.17 10.49 10.25
CA PRO A 132 3.45 9.85 10.09
C PRO A 132 3.37 8.37 10.48
N VAL A 133 3.81 7.48 9.60
CA VAL A 133 3.74 6.03 9.79
C VAL A 133 5.01 5.33 9.34
N SER A 134 5.36 4.26 10.04
CA SER A 134 6.41 3.32 9.64
C SER A 134 5.94 2.50 8.41
N PRO A 135 6.83 2.12 7.47
CA PRO A 135 6.50 1.21 6.38
C PRO A 135 5.84 -0.10 6.81
N ALA A 136 6.11 -0.58 8.02
CA ALA A 136 5.49 -1.79 8.55
C ALA A 136 3.99 -1.63 8.83
N GLN A 137 3.51 -0.39 9.03
CA GLN A 137 2.10 -0.08 9.28
C GLN A 137 1.29 0.10 7.99
N LEU A 138 1.96 0.14 6.83
CA LEU A 138 1.30 0.27 5.53
C LEU A 138 0.74 -1.07 5.06
N VAL A 139 -0.39 -1.01 4.39
CA VAL A 139 -1.02 -2.20 3.80
C VAL A 139 -0.25 -2.64 2.56
N GLU A 140 0.04 -3.93 2.48
CA GLU A 140 0.51 -4.58 1.26
C GLU A 140 -0.67 -5.12 0.46
N TYR A 141 -0.55 -5.08 -0.86
CA TYR A 141 -1.61 -5.49 -1.78
C TYR A 141 -1.07 -6.20 -3.02
N ARG A 142 -1.95 -6.90 -3.74
CA ARG A 142 -1.67 -7.47 -5.07
C ARG A 142 -2.93 -7.47 -5.93
N PHE A 143 -2.79 -7.36 -7.25
CA PHE A 143 -3.92 -7.29 -8.17
C PHE A 143 -4.40 -8.67 -8.64
N ASP A 144 -3.47 -9.62 -8.77
CA ASP A 144 -3.74 -11.04 -9.05
C ASP A 144 -3.18 -11.94 -7.92
N GLU A 145 -3.58 -13.20 -7.88
CA GLU A 145 -3.02 -14.20 -6.96
C GLU A 145 -1.58 -14.60 -7.34
N ALA A 146 -1.23 -14.50 -8.61
CA ALA A 146 0.13 -14.74 -9.10
C ALA A 146 1.05 -13.52 -9.02
N ASP A 147 0.51 -12.34 -8.71
CA ASP A 147 1.28 -11.10 -8.66
C ASP A 147 2.15 -11.00 -7.40
N THR A 148 3.19 -10.18 -7.50
CA THR A 148 4.02 -9.78 -6.36
C THR A 148 3.25 -8.88 -5.40
N TRP A 149 3.60 -8.93 -4.12
CA TRP A 149 3.08 -7.98 -3.15
C TRP A 149 3.71 -6.61 -3.35
N HIS A 150 2.87 -5.58 -3.41
CA HIS A 150 3.25 -4.18 -3.49
C HIS A 150 2.92 -3.49 -2.17
N LEU A 151 3.70 -2.46 -1.84
CA LEU A 151 3.42 -1.63 -0.67
C LEU A 151 2.44 -0.52 -1.05
N GLY A 152 1.32 -0.45 -0.35
CA GLY A 152 0.41 0.68 -0.40
C GLY A 152 0.97 1.89 0.33
N VAL A 153 0.21 2.97 0.33
CA VAL A 153 0.56 4.23 1.01
C VAL A 153 -0.53 4.62 2.02
N SER A 154 -1.21 3.62 2.57
CA SER A 154 -2.27 3.81 3.56
C SER A 154 -2.22 2.73 4.62
N THR A 155 -2.61 3.08 5.84
CA THR A 155 -2.70 2.16 6.97
C THR A 155 -3.95 1.31 6.89
N ARG A 156 -3.99 0.26 7.71
CA ARG A 156 -5.18 -0.61 7.88
C ARG A 156 -6.41 0.20 8.27
N ALA A 157 -6.31 1.05 9.29
CA ALA A 157 -7.44 1.84 9.80
C ALA A 157 -8.05 2.73 8.71
N SER A 158 -7.20 3.45 7.97
CA SER A 158 -7.65 4.30 6.86
C SER A 158 -8.32 3.51 5.73
N LEU A 159 -7.75 2.35 5.35
CA LEU A 159 -8.33 1.50 4.31
C LEU A 159 -9.63 0.82 4.75
N GLU A 160 -9.78 0.47 6.03
CA GLU A 160 -11.03 -0.08 6.55
C GLU A 160 -12.17 0.94 6.50
N MET A 161 -11.90 2.21 6.86
CA MET A 161 -12.86 3.30 6.70
C MET A 161 -13.27 3.47 5.24
N PHE A 162 -12.28 3.45 4.33
CA PHE A 162 -12.55 3.53 2.89
C PHE A 162 -13.38 2.33 2.41
N ARG A 163 -13.06 1.11 2.83
CA ARG A 163 -13.80 -0.13 2.49
C ARG A 163 -15.27 -0.07 2.91
N ARG A 164 -15.55 0.53 4.08
CA ARG A 164 -16.91 0.71 4.63
C ARG A 164 -17.78 1.67 3.82
N THR A 165 -17.16 2.70 3.24
CA THR A 165 -17.90 3.83 2.63
C THR A 165 -17.90 3.80 1.11
N LYS A 166 -16.91 3.16 0.46
CA LYS A 166 -16.72 3.23 -0.99
C LYS A 166 -17.93 2.73 -1.79
N PHE A 167 -18.55 1.63 -1.39
CA PHE A 167 -19.66 1.04 -2.13
C PHE A 167 -20.93 1.91 -2.06
N SER A 168 -21.28 2.44 -0.88
CA SER A 168 -22.42 3.33 -0.73
C SER A 168 -22.22 4.64 -1.49
N VAL A 169 -21.02 5.24 -1.43
CA VAL A 169 -20.68 6.45 -2.19
C VAL A 169 -20.76 6.20 -3.71
N TRP A 170 -20.25 5.06 -4.19
CA TRP A 170 -20.37 4.71 -5.61
C TRP A 170 -21.83 4.52 -6.04
N LYS A 171 -22.63 3.81 -5.23
CA LYS A 171 -24.05 3.56 -5.50
C LYS A 171 -24.82 4.88 -5.54
N ASP A 172 -24.58 5.76 -4.57
CA ASP A 172 -25.19 7.09 -4.52
C ASP A 172 -24.82 7.93 -5.74
N LEU A 173 -23.54 7.93 -6.14
CA LEU A 173 -23.09 8.64 -7.33
C LEU A 173 -23.75 8.10 -8.60
N LEU A 174 -23.87 6.77 -8.74
CA LEU A 174 -24.53 6.12 -9.87
C LEU A 174 -26.00 6.51 -9.97
N MET A 175 -26.72 6.53 -8.84
CA MET A 175 -28.16 6.81 -8.81
C MET A 175 -28.50 8.30 -8.89
N LYS A 176 -27.61 9.20 -8.44
CA LYS A 176 -27.92 10.63 -8.29
C LYS A 176 -27.26 11.51 -9.36
N THR A 177 -26.25 11.00 -10.09
CA THR A 177 -25.52 11.84 -11.07
C THR A 177 -26.41 12.26 -12.24
N GLN A 178 -26.34 13.53 -12.62
CA GLN A 178 -27.02 14.07 -13.81
C GLN A 178 -26.08 14.23 -15.01
N CYS A 179 -24.78 13.95 -14.83
CA CYS A 179 -23.79 14.06 -15.88
C CYS A 179 -23.73 12.75 -16.69
N SER A 180 -24.17 12.79 -17.95
CA SER A 180 -24.18 11.63 -18.85
C SER A 180 -22.80 11.01 -19.04
N ALA A 181 -21.72 11.80 -19.06
CA ALA A 181 -20.36 11.31 -19.17
C ALA A 181 -19.91 10.52 -17.92
N THR A 182 -20.30 10.99 -16.74
CA THR A 182 -20.06 10.29 -15.46
C THR A 182 -20.88 9.01 -15.42
N LEU A 183 -22.18 9.08 -15.71
CA LEU A 183 -23.09 7.93 -15.72
C LEU A 183 -22.62 6.85 -16.69
N ARG A 184 -22.23 7.22 -17.91
CA ARG A 184 -21.62 6.31 -18.91
C ARG A 184 -20.40 5.59 -18.36
N SER A 185 -19.52 6.31 -17.67
CA SER A 185 -18.30 5.75 -17.10
C SER A 185 -18.62 4.77 -15.96
N LEU A 186 -19.58 5.08 -15.10
CA LEU A 186 -20.02 4.18 -14.03
C LEU A 186 -20.73 2.93 -14.56
N LEU A 187 -21.62 3.09 -15.54
CA LEU A 187 -22.30 1.98 -16.21
C LEU A 187 -21.31 1.05 -16.93
N GLY A 188 -20.30 1.61 -17.59
CA GLY A 188 -19.26 0.83 -18.27
C GLY A 188 -18.35 0.05 -17.32
N LEU A 189 -18.15 0.55 -16.09
CA LEU A 189 -17.42 -0.17 -15.05
C LEU A 189 -18.23 -1.33 -14.46
N GLY A 190 -19.55 -1.15 -14.33
CA GLY A 190 -20.41 -2.09 -13.65
C GLY A 190 -20.31 -2.00 -12.12
N PRO A 191 -20.88 -2.99 -11.39
CA PRO A 191 -20.86 -3.00 -9.94
C PRO A 191 -19.44 -3.18 -9.39
N ILE A 192 -19.06 -2.32 -8.45
CA ILE A 192 -17.77 -2.44 -7.76
C ILE A 192 -17.96 -3.29 -6.50
N THR A 193 -17.25 -4.41 -6.41
CA THR A 193 -17.34 -5.31 -5.24
C THR A 193 -16.07 -5.34 -4.41
N ARG A 194 -14.94 -5.03 -5.03
CA ARG A 194 -13.62 -5.06 -4.39
C ARG A 194 -12.98 -3.68 -4.38
N LEU A 195 -12.10 -3.49 -3.41
CA LEU A 195 -11.40 -2.24 -3.18
C LEU A 195 -10.49 -1.92 -4.37
N PHE A 196 -10.51 -0.66 -4.80
CA PHE A 196 -9.56 -0.09 -5.73
C PHE A 196 -9.44 1.40 -5.41
N ASP A 197 -8.21 1.88 -5.33
CA ASP A 197 -7.93 3.30 -5.21
C ASP A 197 -6.50 3.59 -5.66
N ARG A 198 -6.34 4.38 -6.72
CA ARG A 198 -5.00 4.66 -7.28
C ARG A 198 -4.10 5.48 -6.36
N PHE A 199 -4.67 6.17 -5.37
CA PHE A 199 -3.91 7.01 -4.46
C PHE A 199 -3.48 6.22 -3.22
N ALA A 200 -4.36 5.37 -2.68
CA ALA A 200 -4.01 4.49 -1.56
C ALA A 200 -3.22 3.25 -1.99
N LEU A 201 -3.49 2.73 -3.20
CA LEU A 201 -2.94 1.50 -3.78
C LEU A 201 -2.38 1.81 -5.18
N PRO A 202 -1.21 2.47 -5.27
CA PRO A 202 -0.71 3.03 -6.51
C PRO A 202 -0.15 1.98 -7.46
N THR A 203 -0.57 1.97 -8.72
CA THR A 203 -0.06 1.02 -9.72
C THR A 203 1.48 1.06 -9.80
N PRO A 204 2.16 -0.09 -9.64
CA PRO A 204 3.60 -0.20 -9.81
C PRO A 204 4.04 0.28 -11.19
N GLU A 205 5.24 0.86 -11.29
CA GLU A 205 5.77 1.41 -12.55
C GLU A 205 5.79 0.37 -13.68
N THR A 206 6.09 -0.89 -13.36
CA THR A 206 6.10 -2.01 -14.30
C THR A 206 4.75 -2.29 -14.93
N ASP A 207 3.68 -1.92 -14.22
CA ASP A 207 2.32 -2.32 -14.53
C ASP A 207 1.48 -1.16 -15.05
N LYS A 208 1.98 0.09 -14.96
CA LYS A 208 1.28 1.29 -15.47
C LYS A 208 0.79 1.13 -16.90
N LYS A 209 1.58 0.50 -17.78
CA LYS A 209 1.17 0.24 -19.17
C LYS A 209 -0.13 -0.56 -19.30
N PHE A 210 -0.45 -1.42 -18.33
CA PHE A 210 -1.65 -2.27 -18.33
C PHE A 210 -2.88 -1.57 -17.75
N TYR A 211 -2.68 -0.48 -17.01
CA TYR A 211 -3.73 0.21 -16.26
C TYR A 211 -3.82 1.71 -16.56
N GLU A 212 -2.98 2.23 -17.44
CA GLU A 212 -2.98 3.61 -17.90
C GLU A 212 -2.98 3.65 -19.43
N THR A 213 -3.83 4.50 -19.99
CA THR A 213 -3.85 4.80 -21.43
C THR A 213 -4.09 6.29 -21.62
N LYS A 214 -3.82 6.81 -22.81
CA LYS A 214 -4.10 8.21 -23.15
C LYS A 214 -5.40 8.29 -23.94
N ASP A 215 -6.24 9.26 -23.62
CA ASP A 215 -7.39 9.60 -24.45
C ASP A 215 -6.96 10.36 -25.73
N ASP A 216 -7.93 10.65 -26.60
CA ASP A 216 -7.70 11.38 -27.85
C ASP A 216 -7.10 12.79 -27.64
N ASN A 217 -7.22 13.34 -26.43
CA ASN A 217 -6.64 14.64 -26.04
C ASN A 217 -5.28 14.49 -25.35
N GLY A 218 -4.72 13.28 -25.28
CA GLY A 218 -3.46 12.99 -24.61
C GLY A 218 -3.54 12.91 -23.09
N LYS A 219 -4.73 12.97 -22.49
CA LYS A 219 -4.94 12.86 -21.04
C LYS A 219 -4.85 11.41 -20.59
N THR A 220 -4.08 11.16 -19.53
CA THR A 220 -4.00 9.83 -18.91
C THR A 220 -5.35 9.44 -18.28
N ILE A 221 -5.91 8.34 -18.78
CA ILE A 221 -7.02 7.61 -18.20
C ILE A 221 -6.42 6.45 -17.39
N HIS A 222 -6.79 6.39 -16.11
CA HIS A 222 -6.46 5.26 -15.26
C HIS A 222 -7.64 4.28 -15.27
N ILE A 223 -7.36 3.04 -15.62
CA ILE A 223 -8.32 1.94 -15.67
C ILE A 223 -8.44 1.38 -14.24
N PRO A 224 -9.64 1.40 -13.63
CA PRO A 224 -9.85 0.76 -12.33
C PRO A 224 -9.51 -0.72 -12.37
N HIS A 225 -8.70 -1.16 -11.41
CA HIS A 225 -8.22 -2.52 -11.28
C HIS A 225 -8.32 -2.92 -9.80
N PRO A 226 -9.36 -3.67 -9.42
CA PRO A 226 -9.56 -4.09 -8.03
C PRO A 226 -8.46 -5.01 -7.53
N VAL A 227 -8.12 -4.89 -6.25
CA VAL A 227 -7.14 -5.78 -5.63
C VAL A 227 -7.70 -7.18 -5.40
N ALA A 228 -6.84 -8.19 -5.56
CA ALA A 228 -7.15 -9.57 -5.23
C ALA A 228 -7.02 -9.82 -3.72
N ALA A 229 -5.95 -9.30 -3.10
CA ALA A 229 -5.68 -9.52 -1.69
C ALA A 229 -5.01 -8.29 -1.06
N LEU A 230 -5.22 -8.16 0.25
CA LEU A 230 -4.64 -7.14 1.12
C LEU A 230 -4.09 -7.83 2.37
N ARG A 231 -2.98 -7.31 2.90
CA ARG A 231 -2.42 -7.74 4.19
C ARG A 231 -1.65 -6.62 4.87
N VAL A 232 -1.42 -6.73 6.17
CA VAL A 232 -0.58 -5.78 6.93
C VAL A 232 0.32 -6.54 7.89
N TRP A 233 1.51 -6.04 8.16
CA TRP A 233 2.41 -6.65 9.12
C TRP A 233 1.89 -6.41 10.55
N ASN A 234 1.82 -7.47 11.35
CA ASN A 234 1.44 -7.42 12.75
C ASN A 234 2.68 -7.66 13.61
N ALA A 235 3.08 -6.62 14.35
CA ALA A 235 4.28 -6.63 15.18
C ALA A 235 4.20 -7.64 16.33
N ALA A 236 3.00 -7.89 16.87
CA ALA A 236 2.80 -8.81 17.99
C ALA A 236 2.93 -10.28 17.56
N THR A 237 2.38 -10.64 16.39
CA THR A 237 2.45 -12.01 15.86
C THR A 237 3.68 -12.25 14.99
N GLN A 238 4.39 -11.19 14.61
CA GLN A 238 5.50 -11.24 13.64
C GLN A 238 5.08 -11.94 12.35
N ALA A 239 3.86 -11.66 11.91
CA ALA A 239 3.22 -12.26 10.74
C ALA A 239 2.31 -11.24 10.03
N TYR A 240 1.87 -11.59 8.83
CA TYR A 240 0.93 -10.77 8.08
C TYR A 240 -0.51 -11.14 8.41
N ASP A 241 -1.31 -10.14 8.80
CA ASP A 241 -2.75 -10.27 8.97
C ASP A 241 -3.46 -10.01 7.63
N PRO A 242 -4.33 -10.91 7.17
CA PRO A 242 -5.11 -10.66 5.96
C PRO A 242 -6.17 -9.58 6.19
N ILE A 243 -6.41 -8.76 5.16
CA ILE A 243 -7.47 -7.74 5.15
C ILE A 243 -8.48 -8.11 4.05
N LYS A 244 -9.78 -8.03 4.37
CA LYS A 244 -10.85 -8.30 3.39
C LYS A 244 -10.82 -7.23 2.28
N ALA A 245 -10.52 -7.65 1.05
CA ALA A 245 -10.53 -6.77 -0.12
C ALA A 245 -11.96 -6.39 -0.59
N HIS A 246 -12.97 -7.15 -0.16
CA HIS A 246 -14.36 -6.93 -0.52
C HIS A 246 -14.97 -5.73 0.22
N LEU A 247 -15.67 -4.87 -0.53
CA LEU A 247 -16.31 -3.66 -0.01
C LEU A 247 -17.49 -4.02 0.89
N GLU A 248 -17.69 -3.24 1.95
CA GLU A 248 -18.82 -3.46 2.84
C GLU A 248 -20.14 -3.09 2.15
N GLY A 249 -21.15 -3.95 2.29
CA GLY A 249 -22.45 -3.77 1.66
C GLY A 249 -22.50 -4.14 0.16
N ALA A 250 -21.38 -4.49 -0.45
CA ALA A 250 -21.36 -4.99 -1.83
C ALA A 250 -21.80 -6.47 -1.90
N PRO A 251 -22.51 -6.89 -2.97
CA PRO A 251 -22.90 -8.30 -3.18
C PRO A 251 -21.67 -9.21 -3.24
N GLU A 252 -21.71 -10.37 -2.58
CA GLU A 252 -20.53 -11.25 -2.41
C GLU A 252 -20.42 -12.32 -3.50
N SER A 253 -21.54 -12.89 -3.92
CA SER A 253 -21.57 -13.92 -4.96
C SER A 253 -21.80 -13.33 -6.35
N LYS A 254 -21.45 -14.09 -7.38
CA LYS A 254 -21.70 -13.68 -8.77
C LYS A 254 -23.19 -13.50 -9.03
N GLU A 255 -24.00 -14.40 -8.48
CA GLU A 255 -25.45 -14.39 -8.62
C GLU A 255 -26.07 -13.15 -7.95
N GLU A 256 -25.58 -12.78 -6.76
CA GLU A 256 -25.99 -11.54 -6.09
C GLU A 256 -25.55 -10.30 -6.86
N VAL A 257 -24.34 -10.30 -7.45
CA VAL A 257 -23.84 -9.21 -8.28
C VAL A 257 -24.74 -9.02 -9.50
N ASP A 258 -25.07 -10.11 -10.19
CA ASP A 258 -25.93 -10.07 -11.39
C ASP A 258 -27.35 -9.61 -11.03
N ALA A 259 -27.92 -10.11 -9.94
CA ALA A 259 -29.24 -9.70 -9.46
C ALA A 259 -29.27 -8.22 -9.03
N PHE A 260 -28.25 -7.78 -8.28
CA PHE A 260 -28.09 -6.39 -7.86
C PHE A 260 -27.98 -5.46 -9.06
N TRP A 261 -27.17 -5.84 -10.05
CA TRP A 261 -26.95 -5.02 -11.24
C TRP A 261 -28.19 -4.96 -12.14
N ALA A 262 -28.88 -6.09 -12.33
CA ALA A 262 -30.12 -6.13 -13.08
C ALA A 262 -31.19 -5.22 -12.47
N LYS A 263 -31.34 -5.26 -11.14
CA LYS A 263 -32.23 -4.34 -10.41
C LYS A 263 -31.80 -2.88 -10.58
N THR A 264 -30.52 -2.58 -10.36
CA THR A 264 -29.98 -1.22 -10.50
C THR A 264 -30.23 -0.65 -11.90
N LEU A 265 -30.04 -1.45 -12.95
CA LEU A 265 -30.33 -1.04 -14.32
C LEU A 265 -31.82 -0.81 -14.57
N ALA A 266 -32.71 -1.60 -13.95
CA ALA A 266 -34.15 -1.36 -14.03
C ALA A 266 -34.52 0.00 -13.41
N ASP A 267 -34.04 0.26 -12.19
CA ASP A 267 -34.28 1.52 -11.47
C ASP A 267 -33.75 2.73 -12.28
N LEU A 268 -32.56 2.62 -12.87
CA LEU A 268 -31.98 3.68 -13.71
C LEU A 268 -32.78 3.91 -15.02
N ARG A 269 -33.28 2.84 -15.66
CA ARG A 269 -34.10 2.94 -16.88
C ARG A 269 -35.45 3.60 -16.59
N GLU A 270 -36.02 3.34 -15.42
CA GLU A 270 -37.23 4.02 -14.95
C GLU A 270 -36.96 5.52 -14.73
N ALA A 271 -35.85 5.86 -14.06
CA ALA A 271 -35.52 7.24 -13.73
C ALA A 271 -35.08 8.11 -14.93
N HIS A 272 -34.30 7.55 -15.87
CA HIS A 272 -33.65 8.31 -16.96
C HIS A 272 -34.12 7.94 -18.37
N GLY A 273 -35.03 6.97 -18.49
CA GLY A 273 -35.50 6.42 -19.75
C GLY A 273 -34.64 5.27 -20.25
N LYS A 274 -35.31 4.22 -20.73
CA LYS A 274 -34.67 2.97 -21.18
C LYS A 274 -33.64 3.18 -22.28
N GLU A 275 -33.99 3.95 -23.31
CA GLU A 275 -33.12 4.20 -24.47
C GLU A 275 -31.83 4.93 -24.07
N THR A 276 -31.93 5.90 -23.16
CA THR A 276 -30.79 6.66 -22.63
C THR A 276 -29.81 5.72 -21.93
N ILE A 277 -30.29 4.92 -20.98
CA ILE A 277 -29.45 4.02 -20.19
C ILE A 277 -28.83 2.93 -21.06
N ASP A 278 -29.59 2.31 -21.96
CA ASP A 278 -29.08 1.24 -22.83
C ASP A 278 -27.99 1.78 -23.80
N LYS A 279 -28.15 3.00 -24.31
CA LYS A 279 -27.12 3.67 -25.11
C LYS A 279 -25.86 3.93 -24.29
N LEU A 280 -25.98 4.55 -23.12
CA LEU A 280 -24.82 4.86 -22.26
C LEU A 280 -24.11 3.61 -21.77
N LEU A 281 -24.84 2.55 -21.42
CA LEU A 281 -24.27 1.27 -21.03
C LEU A 281 -23.46 0.66 -22.17
N LYS A 282 -24.02 0.61 -23.38
CA LYS A 282 -23.31 0.09 -24.56
C LYS A 282 -22.03 0.88 -24.83
N GLU A 283 -22.11 2.22 -24.87
CA GLU A 283 -20.95 3.08 -25.09
C GLU A 283 -19.89 2.92 -23.98
N GLY A 284 -20.32 2.82 -22.72
CA GLY A 284 -19.43 2.64 -21.58
C GLY A 284 -18.68 1.31 -21.64
N VAL A 285 -19.40 0.21 -21.91
CA VAL A 285 -18.80 -1.14 -22.01
C VAL A 285 -17.78 -1.22 -23.15
N GLU A 286 -18.12 -0.71 -24.34
CA GLU A 286 -17.17 -0.72 -25.47
C GLU A 286 -15.94 0.13 -25.17
N ARG A 287 -16.12 1.32 -24.56
CA ARG A 287 -14.99 2.15 -24.12
C ARG A 287 -14.05 1.39 -23.18
N PHE A 288 -14.56 0.70 -22.15
CA PHE A 288 -13.67 -0.04 -21.23
C PHE A 288 -13.01 -1.26 -21.87
N LYS A 289 -13.67 -1.94 -22.81
CA LYS A 289 -13.04 -3.00 -23.62
C LYS A 289 -11.88 -2.44 -24.45
N ASP A 290 -12.08 -1.29 -25.08
CA ASP A 290 -11.05 -0.63 -25.88
C ASP A 290 -9.86 -0.21 -25.02
N LEU A 291 -10.12 0.45 -23.88
CA LEU A 291 -9.07 0.88 -22.94
C LEU A 291 -8.25 -0.32 -22.45
N ARG A 292 -8.90 -1.43 -22.06
CA ARG A 292 -8.21 -2.67 -21.63
C ARG A 292 -7.43 -3.33 -22.77
N THR A 293 -7.90 -3.21 -24.01
CA THR A 293 -7.22 -3.77 -25.18
C THR A 293 -6.00 -2.94 -25.55
N GLN A 294 -6.10 -1.60 -25.49
CA GLN A 294 -4.98 -0.69 -25.71
C GLN A 294 -3.87 -0.90 -24.67
N ALA A 295 -4.24 -1.06 -23.40
CA ALA A 295 -3.28 -1.25 -22.31
C ALA A 295 -2.50 -2.59 -22.39
N LYS A 296 -2.95 -3.54 -23.23
CA LYS A 296 -2.24 -4.82 -23.46
C LYS A 296 -1.24 -4.77 -24.63
N LYS A 297 -1.25 -3.71 -25.44
CA LYS A 297 -0.34 -3.54 -26.59
C LYS A 297 0.97 -2.88 -26.16
#